data_AF-D1QR53-F1
#
_entry.id   AF-D1QR53-F1
#
_cell.length_a   1.000
_cell.length_b   1.000
_cell.length_c   1.000
_cell.angle_alpha   90.00
_cell.angle_beta   90.00
_cell.angle_gamma   90.00
#
_symmetry.space_group_name_H-M   'P 1'
#
loop_
_entity.id
_entity.type
_entity.pdbx_description
1 polymer ?
#
loop_
_entity_poly.entity_id
_entity_poly.type
_entity_poly.pdbx_seq_one_letter_code
_entity_poly.pdbx_strand_id
1 'polypeptide(L)'
;MLTEAAWAASRTKGTFFKERYGRLAARRGGKKALLAVGHSILKAIHYMLSTGARFHDFGEMYVPERTEKKRRDYLRTELKKLGYEVALTKKRKISLIPINWARQSTGRFLLEHPESDYETGPNC
;
A
#
# COMPACT_ATOMS: atom_id res chain seq x y z
N MET A 1 12.17 -14.30 -18.17
CA MET A 1 12.36 -13.48 -16.97
C MET A 1 11.02 -13.13 -16.31
N LEU A 2 10.45 -14.05 -15.51
CA LEU A 2 9.21 -13.81 -14.74
C LEU A 2 9.53 -13.49 -13.27
N THR A 3 10.68 -13.97 -12.79
CA THR A 3 11.22 -13.75 -11.45
C THR A 3 11.59 -12.29 -11.22
N GLU A 4 12.14 -11.62 -12.23
CA GLU A 4 12.57 -10.22 -12.21
C GLU A 4 11.34 -9.31 -12.18
N ALA A 5 10.33 -9.61 -13.02
CA ALA A 5 9.05 -8.90 -13.02
C ALA A 5 8.32 -9.08 -11.68
N ALA A 6 8.28 -10.30 -11.14
CA ALA A 6 7.71 -10.57 -9.82
C ALA A 6 8.48 -9.85 -8.70
N TRP A 7 9.81 -9.76 -8.81
CA TRP A 7 10.64 -9.04 -7.85
C TRP A 7 10.38 -7.54 -7.87
N ALA A 8 10.33 -6.92 -9.06
CA ALA A 8 9.92 -5.53 -9.21
C ALA A 8 8.52 -5.29 -8.61
N ALA A 9 7.54 -6.12 -8.98
CA ALA A 9 6.17 -6.02 -8.47
C ALA A 9 6.08 -6.17 -6.94
N SER A 10 6.92 -7.02 -6.33
CA SER A 10 6.96 -7.19 -4.87
C SER A 10 7.47 -5.95 -4.12
N ARG A 11 8.19 -5.04 -4.79
CA ARG A 11 8.73 -3.81 -4.18
C ARG A 11 7.82 -2.61 -4.39
N THR A 12 6.88 -2.65 -5.33
CA THR A 12 5.93 -1.57 -5.61
C THR A 12 4.90 -1.44 -4.49
N LYS A 13 4.90 -0.30 -3.78
CA LYS A 13 3.96 0.00 -2.69
C LYS A 13 2.53 0.16 -3.20
N GLY A 14 1.53 -0.14 -2.36
CA GLY A 14 0.12 0.05 -2.71
C GLY A 14 -0.47 -1.01 -3.65
N THR A 15 0.32 -1.99 -4.11
CA THR A 15 -0.14 -3.02 -5.05
C THR A 15 -0.60 -4.29 -4.35
N PHE A 16 -1.51 -5.02 -4.97
CA PHE A 16 -1.92 -6.35 -4.52
C PHE A 16 -0.74 -7.33 -4.46
N PHE A 17 0.19 -7.24 -5.42
CA PHE A 17 1.32 -8.16 -5.52
C PHE A 17 2.30 -8.04 -4.35
N LYS A 18 2.52 -6.82 -3.84
CA LYS A 18 3.35 -6.60 -2.64
C LYS A 18 2.71 -7.20 -1.39
N GLU A 19 1.42 -6.96 -1.16
CA GLU A 19 0.71 -7.54 -0.01
C GLU A 19 0.74 -9.08 -0.07
N ARG A 20 0.51 -9.63 -1.27
CA ARG A 20 0.58 -11.07 -1.52
C ARG A 20 1.98 -11.62 -1.27
N TYR A 21 3.02 -10.93 -1.73
CA TYR A 21 4.41 -11.30 -1.48
C TYR A 21 4.69 -11.36 0.03
N GLY A 22 4.33 -10.31 0.77
CA GLY A 22 4.56 -10.23 2.22
C GLY A 22 3.93 -11.41 2.98
N ARG A 23 2.65 -11.71 2.70
CA ARG A 23 1.97 -12.87 3.32
C ARG A 23 2.60 -14.21 2.99
N LEU A 24 3.06 -14.38 1.74
CA LEU A 24 3.66 -15.65 1.30
C LEU A 24 5.10 -15.79 1.81
N ALA A 25 5.87 -14.71 1.81
CA ALA A 25 7.23 -14.67 2.31
C ALA A 25 7.28 -15.00 3.81
N ALA A 26 6.36 -14.42 4.59
CA ALA A 26 6.22 -14.70 6.03
C ALA A 26 5.92 -16.18 6.34
N ARG A 27 5.24 -16.90 5.42
CA ARG A 27 4.82 -18.30 5.64
C ARG A 27 5.73 -19.35 4.99
N ARG A 28 6.37 -19.03 3.86
CA ARG A 28 7.02 -20.01 2.97
C ARG A 28 8.43 -19.61 2.53
N GLY A 29 8.88 -18.40 2.89
CA GLY A 29 10.17 -17.84 2.46
C GLY A 29 10.11 -17.11 1.11
N GLY A 30 11.10 -16.23 0.89
CA GLY A 30 11.10 -15.27 -0.23
C GLY A 30 11.13 -15.91 -1.63
N LYS A 31 11.91 -16.98 -1.83
CA LYS A 31 12.03 -17.65 -3.14
C LYS A 31 10.68 -18.23 -3.61
N LYS A 32 10.00 -18.95 -2.72
CA LYS A 32 8.66 -19.52 -3.00
C LYS A 32 7.60 -18.43 -3.17
N ALA A 33 7.75 -17.31 -2.45
CA ALA A 33 6.85 -16.17 -2.59
C ALA A 33 6.96 -15.49 -3.96
N LEU A 34 8.18 -15.28 -4.49
CA LEU A 34 8.39 -14.69 -5.82
C LEU A 34 7.76 -15.53 -6.93
N LEU A 35 7.96 -16.85 -6.91
CA LEU A 35 7.34 -17.75 -7.88
C LEU A 35 5.81 -17.68 -7.85
N ALA A 36 5.22 -17.65 -6.66
CA ALA A 36 3.77 -17.54 -6.50
C ALA A 36 3.22 -16.18 -6.96
N VAL A 37 3.99 -15.10 -6.79
CA VAL A 37 3.65 -13.77 -7.34
C VAL A 37 3.74 -13.79 -8.85
N GLY A 38 4.82 -14.32 -9.44
CA GLY A 38 4.99 -14.47 -10.88
C GLY A 38 3.86 -15.26 -11.53
N HIS A 39 3.45 -16.38 -10.93
CA HIS A 39 2.28 -17.15 -11.38
C HIS A 39 0.98 -16.34 -11.33
N SER A 40 0.84 -15.44 -10.34
CA SER A 40 -0.35 -14.57 -10.23
C SER A 40 -0.35 -13.49 -11.31
N ILE A 41 0.81 -12.90 -11.61
CA ILE A 41 0.99 -11.96 -12.73
C ILE A 41 0.65 -12.64 -14.05
N LEU A 42 1.14 -13.86 -14.27
CA LEU A 42 0.86 -14.62 -15.49
C LEU A 42 -0.64 -14.89 -15.66
N LYS A 43 -1.35 -15.27 -14.58
CA LYS A 43 -2.82 -15.42 -14.66
C LYS A 43 -3.51 -14.11 -14.98
N ALA A 44 -3.08 -13.00 -14.38
CA ALA A 44 -3.67 -11.70 -14.68
C ALA A 44 -3.51 -11.36 -16.17
N ILE A 45 -2.32 -11.58 -16.73
CA ILE A 45 -2.05 -11.40 -18.16
C ILE A 45 -2.94 -12.30 -19.01
N HIS A 46 -3.03 -13.58 -18.67
CA HIS A 46 -3.89 -14.52 -19.40
C HIS A 46 -5.35 -14.04 -19.43
N TYR A 47 -5.91 -13.63 -18.29
CA TYR A 47 -7.29 -13.13 -18.22
C TYR A 47 -7.49 -11.81 -18.98
N MET A 48 -6.51 -10.92 -18.97
CA MET A 48 -6.58 -9.69 -19.78
C MET A 48 -6.60 -10.01 -21.26
N LEU A 49 -5.76 -10.95 -21.69
CA LEU A 49 -5.67 -11.35 -23.10
C LEU A 49 -6.92 -12.13 -23.54
N SER A 50 -7.46 -13.01 -22.68
CA SER A 50 -8.65 -13.81 -23.02
C SER A 50 -9.93 -12.97 -23.10
N THR A 51 -10.06 -11.99 -22.22
CA THR A 51 -11.30 -11.21 -22.06
C THR A 51 -11.21 -9.84 -22.74
N GLY A 52 -10.01 -9.39 -23.13
CA GLY A 52 -9.76 -8.04 -23.63
C GLY A 52 -9.89 -6.94 -22.56
N ALA A 53 -10.01 -7.32 -21.29
CA ALA A 53 -10.20 -6.40 -20.18
C ALA A 53 -8.86 -5.75 -19.75
N ARG A 54 -8.92 -4.49 -19.31
CA ARG A 54 -7.76 -3.78 -18.76
C ARG A 54 -7.39 -4.32 -17.37
N PHE A 55 -6.10 -4.33 -17.06
CA PHE A 55 -5.64 -4.63 -15.70
C PHE A 55 -6.17 -3.59 -14.72
N HIS A 56 -6.75 -4.03 -13.61
CA HIS A 56 -7.09 -3.17 -12.48
C HIS A 56 -6.53 -3.80 -11.20
N ASP A 57 -5.60 -3.11 -10.55
CA ASP A 57 -5.06 -3.54 -9.27
C ASP A 57 -5.99 -3.10 -8.14
N PHE A 58 -6.50 -4.06 -7.37
CA PHE A 58 -7.35 -3.82 -6.20
C PHE A 58 -6.60 -3.23 -5.00
N GLY A 59 -5.27 -3.16 -5.09
CA GLY A 59 -4.39 -2.57 -4.09
C GLY A 59 -4.12 -3.46 -2.87
N GLU A 60 -3.33 -2.91 -1.94
CA GLU A 60 -2.85 -3.65 -0.76
C GLU A 60 -3.94 -3.95 0.28
N MET A 61 -5.01 -3.15 0.34
CA MET A 61 -6.07 -3.29 1.35
C MET A 61 -7.12 -4.36 1.02
N TYR A 62 -7.16 -4.83 -0.22
CA TYR A 62 -8.22 -5.72 -0.71
C TYR A 62 -8.32 -7.04 0.08
N VAL A 63 -7.20 -7.71 0.32
CA VAL A 63 -7.19 -9.01 1.02
C VAL A 63 -7.43 -8.86 2.53
N PRO A 64 -6.78 -7.91 3.24
CA PRO A 64 -7.10 -7.63 4.64
C PRO A 64 -8.58 -7.32 4.85
N GLU A 65 -9.17 -6.43 4.05
CA GLU A 65 -10.57 -6.04 4.17
C GLU A 65 -11.52 -7.23 3.94
N ARG A 66 -11.25 -8.03 2.90
CA ARG A 66 -12.04 -9.24 2.63
C ARG A 66 -11.94 -10.26 3.75
N THR A 67 -10.76 -10.39 4.36
CA THR A 67 -10.52 -11.31 5.48
C THR A 67 -11.22 -10.82 6.75
N GLU A 68 -11.15 -9.52 7.06
CA GLU A 68 -11.89 -8.88 8.15
C GLU A 68 -13.39 -9.12 7.99
N LYS A 69 -13.95 -8.86 6.81
CA LYS A 69 -15.37 -9.07 6.51
C LYS A 69 -15.80 -10.52 6.74
N LYS A 70 -15.06 -11.48 6.18
CA LYS A 70 -15.36 -12.92 6.37
C LYS A 70 -15.31 -13.32 7.84
N ARG A 71 -14.29 -12.88 8.57
CA ARG A 71 -14.13 -13.19 9.99
C ARG A 71 -15.25 -12.58 10.84
N ARG A 72 -15.64 -11.33 10.53
CA ARG A 72 -16.77 -10.66 11.16
C ARG A 72 -18.07 -11.44 10.96
N ASP A 73 -18.35 -11.85 9.72
CA ASP A 73 -19.60 -12.53 9.39
C ASP A 73 -19.66 -13.94 10.02
N TYR A 74 -18.52 -14.64 10.07
CA TYR A 74 -18.38 -15.89 10.81
C TYR A 74 -18.71 -15.72 12.30
N LEU A 75 -18.05 -14.76 12.97
CA LEU A 75 -18.25 -14.50 14.40
C LEU A 75 -19.69 -14.10 14.73
N ARG A 76 -20.29 -13.25 13.90
CA ARG A 76 -21.71 -12.88 14.04
C ARG A 76 -22.61 -14.10 13.98
N THR A 77 -22.35 -14.99 13.03
CA THR A 77 -23.16 -16.21 12.85
C THR A 77 -23.02 -17.12 14.07
N GLU A 78 -21.81 -17.26 14.60
CA GLU A 78 -21.55 -18.12 15.76
C GLU A 78 -22.22 -17.61 17.03
N LEU A 79 -22.13 -16.31 17.31
CA LEU A 79 -22.80 -15.69 18.45
C LEU A 79 -24.33 -15.80 18.37
N LYS A 80 -24.91 -15.67 17.16
CA LYS A 80 -26.34 -15.88 16.95
C LYS A 80 -26.78 -17.31 17.26
N LYS A 81 -25.97 -18.32 16.90
CA LYS A 81 -26.28 -19.73 17.21
C LYS A 81 -26.32 -20.00 18.71
N LEU A 82 -25.51 -19.28 19.49
CA LEU A 82 -25.48 -19.37 20.95
C LEU A 82 -26.65 -18.63 21.62
N GLY A 83 -27.57 -18.03 20.85
CA GLY A 83 -28.75 -17.34 21.37
C GLY A 83 -28.51 -15.87 21.74
N TYR A 84 -27.33 -15.31 21.41
CA TYR A 84 -27.06 -13.89 21.64
C TYR A 84 -27.59 -13.03 20.50
N GLU A 85 -28.19 -11.89 20.85
CA GLU A 85 -28.45 -10.81 19.90
C GLU A 85 -27.17 -9.97 19.70
N VAL A 86 -26.77 -9.77 18.43
CA VAL A 86 -25.45 -9.20 18.09
C VAL A 86 -25.58 -7.90 17.30
N ALA A 87 -25.26 -6.78 17.95
CA ALA A 87 -25.01 -5.49 17.31
C ALA A 87 -23.51 -5.23 17.19
N LEU A 88 -22.99 -5.05 15.95
CA LEU A 88 -21.57 -4.75 15.71
C LEU A 88 -21.38 -3.28 15.35
N THR A 89 -20.68 -2.54 16.19
CA THR A 89 -20.34 -1.13 15.95
C THR A 89 -18.84 -1.01 15.65
N LYS A 90 -18.47 -0.53 14.45
CA LYS A 90 -17.06 -0.33 14.08
C LYS A 90 -16.53 0.89 14.81
N LYS A 91 -15.71 0.70 15.84
CA LYS A 91 -15.03 1.80 16.52
C LYS A 91 -14.03 2.43 15.54
N ARG A 92 -14.22 3.72 15.23
CA ARG A 92 -13.30 4.48 14.38
C ARG A 92 -11.95 4.55 15.09
N LYS A 93 -10.88 4.02 14.50
CA LYS A 93 -9.53 4.31 14.97
C LYS A 93 -9.22 5.73 14.53
N ILE A 94 -9.30 6.68 15.46
CA ILE A 94 -8.69 7.99 15.28
C ILE A 94 -7.18 7.74 15.35
N SER A 95 -6.48 7.85 14.22
CA SER A 95 -5.02 7.93 14.24
C SER A 95 -4.68 9.26 14.89
N LEU A 96 -4.28 9.23 16.16
CA LEU A 96 -3.59 10.36 16.78
C LEU A 96 -2.33 10.59 15.93
N ILE A 97 -2.35 11.62 15.09
CA ILE A 97 -1.13 12.17 14.51
C ILE A 97 -0.43 12.84 15.69
N PRO A 98 0.77 12.39 16.13
CA PRO A 98 1.51 13.17 17.10
C PRO A 98 1.87 14.50 16.44
N ILE A 99 1.22 15.56 16.90
CA ILE A 99 1.58 16.94 16.59
C ILE A 99 3.00 17.14 17.14
N ASN A 100 3.92 17.51 16.25
CA ASN A 100 5.31 17.92 16.51
C ASN A 100 6.30 16.86 16.97
N TRP A 101 7.09 16.36 16.03
CA TRP A 101 8.46 15.89 16.28
C TRP A 101 9.43 16.81 15.55
N ALA A 102 9.70 17.95 16.17
CA ALA A 102 10.81 18.82 15.82
C ALA A 102 12.13 18.04 15.95
N ARG A 103 12.72 17.67 14.82
CA ARG A 103 14.12 17.26 14.71
C ARG A 103 14.69 17.77 13.40
N GLN A 104 14.76 19.09 13.28
CA GLN A 104 15.62 19.73 12.31
C GLN A 104 17.06 19.49 12.76
N SER A 105 17.72 18.53 12.12
CA SER A 105 19.18 18.42 12.16
C SER A 105 19.68 17.77 10.88
N THR A 106 19.65 18.54 9.79
CA THR A 106 20.64 18.46 8.70
C THR A 106 20.57 19.78 7.96
N GLY A 107 21.63 20.56 8.09
CA GLY A 107 21.74 21.88 7.50
C GLY A 107 21.91 21.85 5.97
N ARG A 108 22.01 23.08 5.46
CA ARG A 108 22.32 23.46 4.07
C ARG A 108 21.14 23.35 3.11
N PHE A 109 20.20 24.29 3.25
CA PHE A 109 19.42 24.77 2.12
C PHE A 109 19.55 26.29 2.10
N LEU A 110 20.34 26.77 1.14
CA LEU A 110 20.63 28.16 0.84
C LEU A 110 19.34 28.95 0.70
N LEU A 111 19.22 30.09 1.39
CA LEU A 111 18.56 31.32 0.92
C LEU A 111 18.77 32.38 2.01
N GLU A 112 19.86 33.14 1.91
CA GLU A 112 19.83 34.51 2.42
C GLU A 112 19.31 35.42 1.30
N HIS A 113 18.46 36.33 1.73
CA HIS A 113 17.55 37.18 0.97
C HIS A 113 18.25 38.49 0.52
N PRO A 114 17.55 39.37 -0.21
CA PRO A 114 18.13 40.26 -1.22
C PRO A 114 18.67 41.58 -0.64
N GLU A 115 19.89 41.94 -1.05
CA GLU A 115 20.36 43.34 -1.13
C GLU A 115 20.26 43.70 -2.62
N SER A 116 19.26 44.49 -3.06
CA SER A 116 19.24 45.95 -3.01
C SER A 116 20.61 46.53 -3.37
N ASP A 117 20.78 46.90 -4.64
CA ASP A 117 21.49 48.12 -5.07
C ASP A 117 21.20 48.36 -6.56
N TYR A 118 20.07 49.04 -6.81
CA TYR A 118 19.75 49.68 -8.09
C TYR A 118 20.02 51.17 -7.98
N GLU A 119 21.28 51.57 -7.98
CA GLU A 119 21.71 52.93 -8.32
C GLU A 119 23.07 52.75 -9.00
N THR A 120 23.35 53.16 -10.23
CA THR A 120 23.08 54.43 -10.88
C THR A 120 23.52 54.29 -12.34
N GLY A 121 22.75 54.84 -13.29
CA GLY A 121 23.36 55.29 -14.55
C GLY A 121 24.40 56.37 -14.25
N PRO A 122 25.34 56.69 -15.16
CA PRO A 122 24.87 57.39 -16.34
C PRO A 122 25.72 57.19 -17.62
N ASN A 123 25.13 57.64 -18.74
CA ASN A 123 25.80 58.22 -19.91
C ASN A 123 26.78 57.35 -20.71
N CYS A 124 26.31 56.81 -21.84
CA CYS A 124 26.57 57.31 -23.21
C CYS A 124 25.68 56.56 -24.20
#